data_AF-A0A672RCR4-F1
#
_entry.id   AF-A0A672RCR4-F1
#
_cell.length_a   1.000
_cell.length_b   1.000
_cell.length_c   1.000
_cell.angle_alpha   90.00
_cell.angle_beta   90.00
_cell.angle_gamma   90.00
#
_symmetry.space_group_name_H-M   'P 1'
#
loop_
_entity.id
_entity.type
_entity.pdbx_description
1 polymer ?
#
loop_
_entity_poly.entity_id
_entity_poly.type
_entity_poly.pdbx_seq_one_letter_code
_entity_poly.pdbx_strand_id
1 'polypeptide(L)'
;MRAIITFALFCVLYVTVQAKTSSPKVQVYSHSPGEYGKENTLICHVSGFHPPDITIELLKNGEVLPNTQQTDLAFEKGWQFHLTKSVTFKPERGEEYTCKVRHMRNTNSYSWESNM
;
A
#
# COMPACT_ATOMS: atom_id res chain seq x y z
N MET A 1 13.93 3.07 -45.21
CA MET A 1 13.49 1.74 -44.74
C MET A 1 14.22 1.29 -43.47
N ARG A 2 15.55 1.22 -43.42
CA ARG A 2 16.31 0.83 -42.21
C ARG A 2 16.01 1.69 -40.96
N ALA A 3 15.97 3.01 -41.11
CA ALA A 3 15.65 3.94 -40.02
C ALA A 3 14.21 3.79 -39.47
N ILE A 4 13.26 3.42 -40.33
CA ILE A 4 11.86 3.20 -39.97
C ILE A 4 11.72 1.89 -39.19
N ILE A 5 12.44 0.85 -39.62
CA ILE A 5 12.47 -0.46 -38.95
C ILE A 5 13.12 -0.32 -37.57
N THR A 6 14.22 0.42 -37.45
CA THR A 6 14.86 0.69 -36.14
C THR A 6 13.98 1.52 -35.23
N PHE A 7 13.28 2.54 -35.74
CA PHE A 7 12.35 3.34 -34.95
C PHE A 7 11.15 2.50 -34.48
N ALA A 8 10.58 1.68 -35.36
CA ALA A 8 9.49 0.76 -35.00
C ALA A 8 9.94 -0.27 -33.94
N LEU A 9 11.14 -0.84 -34.08
CA LEU A 9 11.74 -1.71 -33.06
C LEU A 9 11.96 -0.98 -31.74
N PHE A 10 12.46 0.25 -31.76
CA PHE A 10 12.63 1.06 -30.56
C PHE A 10 11.29 1.36 -29.90
N CYS A 11 10.25 1.70 -30.67
CA CYS A 11 8.90 1.91 -30.15
C CYS A 11 8.32 0.64 -29.54
N VAL A 12 8.45 -0.52 -30.19
CA VAL A 12 7.99 -1.80 -29.65
C VAL A 12 8.74 -2.12 -28.36
N LEU A 13 10.06 -1.96 -28.33
CA LEU A 13 10.88 -2.15 -27.13
C LEU A 13 10.44 -1.18 -26.02
N TYR A 14 10.20 0.09 -26.33
CA TYR A 14 9.75 1.09 -25.36
C TYR A 14 8.38 0.75 -24.77
N VAL A 15 7.44 0.28 -25.61
CA VAL A 15 6.12 -0.19 -25.20
C VAL A 15 6.22 -1.46 -24.33
N THR A 16 7.15 -2.37 -24.64
CA THR A 16 7.40 -3.56 -23.79
C THR A 16 8.11 -3.25 -22.47
N VAL A 17 8.94 -2.20 -22.44
CA VAL A 17 9.64 -1.71 -21.24
C VAL A 17 8.67 -0.97 -20.31
N GLN A 18 7.59 -0.42 -20.83
CA GLN A 18 6.57 0.26 -20.02
C GLN A 18 5.76 -0.78 -19.23
N ALA A 19 6.36 -1.26 -18.14
CA ALA A 19 5.71 -2.14 -17.20
C ALA A 19 4.44 -1.45 -16.67
N LYS A 20 3.28 -2.03 -17.01
CA LYS A 20 1.95 -1.47 -16.76
C LYS A 20 1.82 -1.06 -15.28
N THR A 21 1.69 0.23 -15.02
CA THR A 21 1.48 0.74 -13.66
C THR A 21 0.13 0.23 -13.14
N SER A 22 0.13 -0.27 -11.92
CA SER A 22 -1.06 -0.77 -11.23
C SER A 22 -1.16 -0.10 -9.86
N SER A 23 -2.29 0.54 -9.59
CA SER A 23 -2.54 1.18 -8.29
C SER A 23 -2.71 0.14 -7.18
N PRO A 24 -2.30 0.44 -5.94
CA PRO A 24 -2.50 -0.45 -4.82
C PRO A 24 -3.98 -0.63 -4.49
N LYS A 25 -4.34 -1.84 -4.10
CA LYS A 25 -5.55 -2.16 -3.34
C LYS A 25 -5.17 -2.13 -1.87
N VAL A 26 -5.92 -1.38 -1.07
CA VAL A 26 -5.60 -1.16 0.35
C VAL A 26 -6.75 -1.66 1.21
N GLN A 27 -6.42 -2.41 2.24
CA GLN A 27 -7.35 -2.86 3.26
C GLN A 27 -6.80 -2.45 4.63
N VAL A 28 -7.63 -1.79 5.43
CA VAL A 28 -7.29 -1.37 6.79
C VAL A 28 -8.23 -2.07 7.73
N TYR A 29 -7.69 -2.88 8.64
CA TYR A 29 -8.46 -3.71 9.56
C TYR A 29 -7.67 -3.99 10.82
N SER A 30 -8.33 -4.56 11.83
CA SER A 30 -7.68 -5.01 13.06
C SER A 30 -7.63 -6.54 13.12
N HIS A 31 -6.65 -7.09 13.86
CA HIS A 31 -6.50 -8.54 14.01
C HIS A 31 -7.71 -9.18 14.72
N SER A 32 -8.18 -8.55 15.80
CA SER A 32 -9.43 -8.91 16.49
C SER A 32 -10.51 -7.87 16.21
N PRO A 33 -11.79 -8.16 16.49
CA PRO A 33 -12.85 -7.17 16.37
C PRO A 33 -12.54 -5.87 17.14
N GLY A 34 -12.95 -4.72 16.59
CA GLY A 34 -12.57 -3.39 17.08
C GLY A 34 -13.32 -2.97 18.35
N GLU A 35 -12.83 -3.37 19.52
CA GLU A 35 -13.36 -2.93 20.82
C GLU A 35 -12.55 -1.73 21.38
N TYR A 36 -13.23 -0.63 21.67
CA TYR A 36 -12.59 0.54 22.29
C TYR A 36 -12.02 0.19 23.67
N GLY A 37 -10.81 0.68 23.94
CA GLY A 37 -10.13 0.49 25.21
C GLY A 37 -9.50 -0.89 25.40
N LYS A 38 -9.49 -1.75 24.38
CA LYS A 38 -8.86 -3.07 24.38
C LYS A 38 -7.66 -3.09 23.43
N GLU A 39 -6.57 -3.71 23.84
CA GLU A 39 -5.39 -3.85 22.98
C GLU A 39 -5.72 -4.71 21.74
N ASN A 40 -5.17 -4.31 20.60
CA ASN A 40 -5.36 -4.98 19.33
C ASN A 40 -4.16 -4.67 18.40
N THR A 41 -4.20 -5.15 17.16
CA THR A 41 -3.20 -4.84 16.13
C THR A 41 -3.87 -4.20 14.94
N LEU A 42 -3.48 -2.98 14.59
CA LEU A 42 -3.90 -2.29 13.37
C LEU A 42 -3.07 -2.82 12.21
N ILE A 43 -3.74 -3.17 11.11
CA ILE A 43 -3.13 -3.80 9.93
C ILE A 43 -3.54 -3.01 8.69
N CYS A 44 -2.56 -2.61 7.89
CA CYS A 44 -2.75 -2.10 6.54
C CYS A 44 -2.09 -3.05 5.55
N HIS A 45 -2.93 -3.80 4.82
CA HIS A 45 -2.48 -4.69 3.75
C HIS A 45 -2.62 -3.98 2.40
N VAL A 46 -1.51 -3.87 1.68
CA VAL A 46 -1.40 -3.16 0.42
C VAL A 46 -0.96 -4.14 -0.65
N SER A 47 -1.75 -4.33 -1.71
CA SER A 47 -1.52 -5.37 -2.71
C SER A 47 -1.84 -4.95 -4.14
N GLY A 48 -1.37 -5.73 -5.11
CA GLY A 48 -1.68 -5.54 -6.53
C GLY A 48 -0.95 -4.37 -7.19
N PHE A 49 0.00 -3.74 -6.50
CA PHE A 49 0.66 -2.54 -7.02
C PHE A 49 1.89 -2.87 -7.87
N HIS A 50 2.19 -1.98 -8.82
CA HIS A 50 3.41 -2.01 -9.64
C HIS A 50 3.67 -0.60 -10.17
N PRO A 51 4.92 -0.07 -10.18
CA PRO A 51 6.18 -0.67 -9.72
C PRO A 51 6.32 -0.63 -8.17
N PRO A 52 7.41 -1.14 -7.56
CA PRO A 52 7.53 -1.25 -6.10
C PRO A 52 7.98 0.03 -5.37
N ASP A 53 7.83 1.22 -5.95
CA ASP A 53 8.03 2.50 -5.25
C ASP A 53 6.77 2.83 -4.43
N ILE A 54 6.80 2.49 -3.15
CA ILE A 54 5.70 2.69 -2.23
C ILE A 54 6.17 3.08 -0.82
N THR A 55 5.38 3.89 -0.13
CA THR A 55 5.54 4.20 1.31
C THR A 55 4.20 3.99 2.01
N ILE A 56 4.24 3.33 3.17
CA ILE A 56 3.05 3.01 3.98
C ILE A 56 3.27 3.53 5.40
N GLU A 57 2.39 4.41 5.86
CA GLU A 57 2.38 4.98 7.20
C GLU A 57 1.07 4.62 7.90
N LEU A 58 1.14 4.18 9.16
CA LEU A 58 -0.02 4.07 10.03
C LEU A 58 -0.05 5.30 10.93
N LEU A 59 -1.19 5.97 11.00
CA LEU A 59 -1.35 7.23 11.72
C LEU A 59 -2.44 7.15 12.76
N LYS A 60 -2.26 7.93 13.82
CA LYS A 60 -3.25 8.24 14.85
C LYS A 60 -3.43 9.76 14.86
N ASN A 61 -4.64 10.23 14.56
CA ASN A 61 -4.97 11.66 14.50
C ASN A 61 -4.01 12.47 13.60
N GLY A 62 -3.54 11.86 12.50
CA GLY A 62 -2.59 12.47 11.56
C GLY A 62 -1.11 12.36 11.94
N GLU A 63 -0.78 11.82 13.12
CA GLU A 63 0.60 11.58 13.54
C GLU A 63 1.01 10.13 13.30
N VAL A 64 2.24 9.91 12.83
CA VAL A 64 2.76 8.56 12.55
C VAL A 64 2.90 7.76 13.84
N LEU A 65 2.29 6.58 13.89
CA LEU A 65 2.43 5.66 15.00
C LEU A 65 3.86 5.12 15.08
N PRO A 66 4.48 5.10 16.28
CA PRO A 66 5.81 4.50 16.45
C PRO A 66 5.74 2.97 16.42
N ASN A 67 6.90 2.31 16.34
CA ASN A 67 7.03 0.85 16.47
C ASN A 67 6.23 0.03 15.43
N THR A 68 5.93 0.61 14.28
CA THR A 68 5.27 -0.11 13.18
C THR A 68 6.21 -1.16 12.60
N GLN A 69 5.67 -2.33 12.28
CA GLN A 69 6.35 -3.40 11.55
C GLN A 69 5.93 -3.40 10.08
N GLN A 70 6.83 -3.85 9.21
CA GLN A 70 6.55 -4.04 7.79
C GLN A 70 7.08 -5.39 7.34
N THR A 71 6.31 -6.11 6.54
CA THR A 71 6.80 -7.33 5.89
C THR A 71 7.83 -7.00 4.82
N ASP A 72 8.63 -7.99 4.45
CA ASP A 72 9.44 -7.90 3.23
C ASP A 72 8.54 -7.78 2.00
N LEU A 73 9.07 -7.15 0.95
CA LEU A 73 8.39 -7.00 -0.33
C LEU A 73 8.24 -8.36 -0.99
N ALA A 74 7.00 -8.76 -1.24
CA ALA A 74 6.66 -9.99 -1.97
C ALA A 74 5.82 -9.66 -3.20
N PHE A 75 5.73 -10.59 -4.14
CA PHE A 75 4.98 -10.42 -5.38
C PHE A 75 4.39 -11.73 -5.88
N GLU A 76 3.30 -11.59 -6.62
CA GLU A 76 2.61 -12.68 -7.30
C GLU A 76 2.98 -12.74 -8.80
N LYS A 77 2.50 -13.78 -9.48
CA LYS A 77 2.65 -13.92 -10.94
C LYS A 77 2.19 -12.64 -11.65
N GLY A 78 3.04 -12.12 -12.53
CA GLY A 78 2.78 -10.86 -13.24
C GLY A 78 3.33 -9.62 -12.53
N TRP A 79 4.24 -9.78 -11.57
CA TRP A 79 4.96 -8.69 -10.90
C TRP A 79 4.04 -7.73 -10.14
N GLN A 80 2.96 -8.25 -9.57
CA GLN A 80 2.10 -7.48 -8.68
C GLN A 80 2.58 -7.63 -7.24
N PHE A 81 3.02 -6.53 -6.65
CA PHE A 81 3.63 -6.50 -5.33
C PHE A 81 2.60 -6.38 -4.22
N HIS A 82 2.97 -6.86 -3.04
CA HIS A 82 2.22 -6.64 -1.80
C HIS A 82 3.14 -6.43 -0.60
N LEU A 83 2.64 -5.68 0.38
CA LEU A 83 3.26 -5.37 1.66
C LEU A 83 2.17 -5.30 2.75
N THR A 84 2.54 -5.64 3.97
CA THR A 84 1.69 -5.41 5.14
C THR A 84 2.44 -4.54 6.14
N LYS A 85 1.81 -3.44 6.56
CA LYS A 85 2.25 -2.59 7.67
C LYS A 85 1.36 -2.85 8.87
N SER A 86 1.91 -3.02 10.06
CA SER A 86 1.11 -3.26 11.26
C SER A 86 1.71 -2.62 12.51
N VAL A 87 0.87 -2.39 13.51
CA VAL A 87 1.29 -1.88 14.82
C VAL A 87 0.30 -2.29 15.91
N THR A 88 0.80 -2.58 17.10
CA THR A 88 -0.06 -2.74 18.28
C THR A 88 -0.68 -1.38 18.63
N PHE A 89 -1.99 -1.35 18.83
CA PHE A 89 -2.71 -0.15 19.19
C PHE A 89 -3.84 -0.48 20.17
N LYS A 90 -4.40 0.56 20.78
CA LYS A 90 -5.56 0.47 21.65
C LYS A 90 -6.55 1.51 21.15
N PRO A 91 -7.54 1.14 20.33
CA PRO A 91 -8.49 2.11 19.76
C PRO A 91 -9.24 2.83 20.88
N GLU A 92 -9.35 4.14 20.80
CA GLU A 92 -10.13 4.97 21.73
C GLU A 92 -11.20 5.76 20.97
N ARG A 93 -12.28 6.12 21.67
CA ARG A 93 -13.37 6.87 21.04
C ARG A 93 -12.90 8.28 20.68
N GLY A 94 -13.27 8.73 19.48
CA GLY A 94 -12.92 10.06 18.99
C GLY A 94 -11.51 10.16 18.41
N GLU A 95 -10.75 9.07 18.40
CA GLU A 95 -9.47 9.00 17.72
C GLU A 95 -9.62 8.41 16.33
N GLU A 96 -8.91 8.98 15.36
CA GLU A 96 -8.89 8.50 13.99
C GLU A 96 -7.61 7.71 13.73
N TYR A 97 -7.77 6.51 13.19
CA TYR A 97 -6.67 5.66 12.77
C TYR A 97 -6.70 5.51 11.24
N THR A 98 -5.60 5.81 10.57
CA THR A 98 -5.52 5.77 9.10
C THR A 98 -4.29 5.03 8.60
N CYS A 99 -4.40 4.44 7.43
CA CYS A 99 -3.26 4.02 6.62
C CYS A 99 -3.06 5.01 5.47
N LYS A 100 -1.91 5.68 5.43
CA LYS A 100 -1.52 6.55 4.32
C LYS A 100 -0.56 5.81 3.41
N VAL A 101 -0.92 5.73 2.13
CA VAL A 101 -0.16 5.00 1.12
C VAL A 101 0.24 5.97 0.01
N ARG A 102 1.55 6.15 -0.17
CA ARG A 102 2.12 6.82 -1.34
C ARG A 102 2.61 5.75 -2.31
N HIS A 103 2.01 5.65 -3.49
CA HIS A 103 2.49 4.83 -4.60
C HIS A 103 2.92 5.73 -5.74
N MET A 104 4.21 5.70 -6.09
CA MET A 104 4.81 6.65 -7.02
C MET A 104 4.55 8.11 -6.57
N ARG A 105 3.73 8.85 -7.32
CA ARG A 105 3.36 10.25 -7.03
C ARG A 105 1.99 10.39 -6.36
N ASN A 106 1.21 9.31 -6.28
CA ASN A 106 -0.15 9.34 -5.78
C ASN A 106 -0.17 8.96 -4.30
N THR A 107 -0.79 9.79 -3.48
CA THR A 107 -0.94 9.56 -2.04
C THR A 107 -2.43 9.48 -1.72
N ASN A 108 -2.84 8.42 -1.04
CA ASN A 108 -4.21 8.25 -0.56
C ASN A 108 -4.20 7.81 0.92
N SER A 109 -5.26 8.15 1.64
CA SER A 109 -5.46 7.74 3.03
C SER A 109 -6.71 6.87 3.14
N TYR A 110 -6.64 5.86 4.00
CA TYR A 110 -7.70 4.87 4.22
C TYR A 110 -7.94 4.74 5.72
N SER A 111 -9.15 5.06 6.18
CA SER A 111 -9.49 5.03 7.61
C SER A 111 -9.74 3.59 8.05
N TRP A 112 -9.31 3.28 9.28
CA TRP A 112 -9.76 2.12 10.01
C TRP A 112 -11.12 2.43 10.62
N GLU A 113 -12.06 1.51 10.49
CA GLU A 113 -13.34 1.56 11.17
C GLU A 113 -13.41 0.39 12.16
N SER A 114 -14.02 0.63 13.31
CA SER A 114 -14.35 -0.44 14.26
C SER A 114 -15.47 -1.25 13.65
N ASN A 115 -15.15 -2.16 12.74
CA ASN A 115 -16.13 -3.02 12.08
C ASN A 115 -16.66 -4.04 13.12
N MET A 116 -17.58 -3.58 13.97
CA MET A 116 -18.56 -4.33 14.73
C MET A 116 -19.85 -3.52 14.78
#